data_AF-A0A1R3XJA4-F1
#
_entry.id   AF-A0A1R3XJA4-F1
#
_cell.length_a   1.000
_cell.length_b   1.000
_cell.length_c   1.000
_cell.angle_alpha   90.00
_cell.angle_beta   90.00
_cell.angle_gamma   90.00
#
_symmetry.space_group_name_H-M   'P 1'
#
loop_
_entity.id
_entity.type
_entity.pdbx_description
1 polymer ?
#
loop_
_entity_poly.entity_id
_entity_poly.type
_entity_poly.pdbx_seq_one_letter_code
_entity_poly.pdbx_strand_id
1 'polypeptide(L)'
;MSDISLAYEALSKDASLWDAAGDSIEAGRTELSGIDVYRGAFSFAALDVADSYEQIRAQVMTLLEQGAAATRAGADALRAVRADFERYEDETQSGLYDIWQPVS
;
A
#
# COMPACT_ATOMS: atom_id res chain seq x y z
N MET A 1 20.83 -15.68 -15.60
CA MET A 1 19.90 -14.95 -14.72
C MET A 1 20.71 -14.57 -13.49
N SER A 2 20.93 -13.28 -13.27
CA SER A 2 21.79 -12.79 -12.16
C SER A 2 21.00 -12.75 -10.86
N ASP A 3 21.68 -12.81 -9.71
CA ASP A 3 21.03 -12.69 -8.39
C ASP A 3 20.25 -11.36 -8.24
N ILE A 4 20.69 -10.31 -8.94
CA ILE A 4 20.01 -9.00 -8.98
C ILE A 4 18.66 -9.08 -9.72
N SER A 5 18.59 -9.79 -10.85
CA SER A 5 17.32 -9.96 -11.58
C SER A 5 16.26 -10.68 -10.74
N LEU A 6 16.68 -11.66 -9.93
CA LEU A 6 15.82 -12.36 -8.96
C LEU A 6 15.33 -11.43 -7.83
N ALA A 7 16.22 -10.56 -7.33
CA ALA A 7 15.85 -9.57 -6.31
C ALA A 7 14.82 -8.55 -6.84
N TYR A 8 14.94 -8.09 -8.09
CA TYR A 8 13.96 -7.18 -8.71
C TYR A 8 12.58 -7.82 -8.88
N GLU A 9 12.54 -9.08 -9.29
CA GLU A 9 11.31 -9.83 -9.42
C GLU A 9 10.63 -10.01 -8.05
N ALA A 10 11.42 -10.33 -7.01
CA ALA A 10 10.91 -10.45 -5.64
C ALA A 10 10.33 -9.13 -5.11
N LEU A 11 11.06 -8.01 -5.25
CA LEU A 11 10.56 -6.69 -4.83
C LEU A 11 9.26 -6.29 -5.53
N SER A 12 9.18 -6.57 -6.84
CA SER A 12 7.99 -6.26 -7.64
C SER A 12 6.79 -7.11 -7.25
N LYS A 13 7.04 -8.41 -6.98
CA LYS A 13 6.03 -9.33 -6.50
C LYS A 13 5.50 -8.90 -5.13
N ASP A 14 6.40 -8.57 -4.21
CA ASP A 14 6.02 -8.14 -2.86
C ASP A 14 5.26 -6.81 -2.90
N ALA A 15 5.67 -5.85 -3.74
CA ALA A 15 4.91 -4.62 -3.95
C ALA A 15 3.48 -4.90 -4.42
N SER A 16 3.31 -5.83 -5.37
CA SER A 16 1.99 -6.22 -5.88
C SER A 16 1.11 -6.86 -4.80
N LEU A 17 1.71 -7.62 -3.86
CA LEU A 17 0.98 -8.19 -2.72
C LEU A 17 0.51 -7.09 -1.75
N TRP A 18 1.34 -6.07 -1.52
CA TRP A 18 0.97 -4.90 -0.74
C TRP A 18 -0.17 -4.10 -1.38
N ASP A 19 -0.16 -3.90 -2.69
CA ASP A 19 -1.29 -3.26 -3.39
C ASP A 19 -2.57 -4.08 -3.23
N ALA A 20 -2.51 -5.39 -3.47
CA ALA A 20 -3.67 -6.27 -3.36
C ALA A 20 -4.26 -6.30 -1.94
N ALA A 21 -3.40 -6.23 -0.92
CA ALA A 21 -3.85 -6.09 0.47
C ALA A 21 -4.56 -4.75 0.69
N GLY A 22 -4.00 -3.65 0.17
CA GLY A 22 -4.63 -2.33 0.25
C GLY A 22 -5.99 -2.25 -0.45
N ASP A 23 -6.10 -2.86 -1.62
CA ASP A 23 -7.35 -2.93 -2.37
C ASP A 23 -8.40 -3.77 -1.65
N SER A 24 -7.99 -4.87 -1.00
CA SER A 24 -8.90 -5.69 -0.18
C SER A 24 -9.42 -4.92 1.04
N ILE A 25 -8.57 -4.11 1.69
CA ILE A 25 -8.97 -3.25 2.81
C ILE A 25 -9.94 -2.16 2.34
N GLU A 26 -9.65 -1.51 1.21
CA GLU A 26 -10.52 -0.46 0.64
C GLU A 26 -11.87 -1.02 0.18
N ALA A 27 -11.90 -2.24 -0.38
CA ALA A 27 -13.14 -2.93 -0.69
C ALA A 27 -13.98 -3.17 0.57
N GLY A 28 -13.37 -3.68 1.65
CA GLY A 28 -14.05 -3.85 2.94
C GLY A 28 -14.56 -2.54 3.52
N ARG A 29 -13.78 -1.45 3.42
CA ARG A 29 -14.23 -0.10 3.80
C ARG A 29 -15.47 0.32 3.01
N THR A 30 -15.47 0.08 1.70
CA THR A 30 -16.59 0.42 0.80
C THR A 30 -17.84 -0.36 1.19
N GLU A 31 -17.73 -1.66 1.46
CA GLU A 31 -18.86 -2.49 1.93
C GLU A 31 -19.44 -1.96 3.25
N LEU A 32 -18.59 -1.66 4.23
CA LEU A 32 -19.02 -1.12 5.52
C LEU A 32 -19.60 0.29 5.43
N SER A 33 -19.16 1.10 4.44
CA SER A 33 -19.74 2.42 4.21
C SER A 33 -21.23 2.36 3.85
N GLY A 34 -21.67 1.25 3.25
CA GLY A 34 -23.07 0.97 2.92
C GLY A 34 -23.94 0.58 4.11
N ILE A 35 -23.35 0.37 5.30
CA ILE A 35 -24.11 0.17 6.53
C ILE A 35 -24.64 1.53 6.99
N ASP A 36 -25.89 1.80 6.65
CA ASP A 36 -26.64 2.98 7.07
C ASP A 36 -27.60 2.61 8.22
N VAL A 37 -27.09 2.65 9.45
CA VAL A 37 -27.93 2.55 10.66
C VAL A 37 -28.18 3.96 11.16
N TYR A 38 -29.26 4.58 10.67
CA TYR A 38 -29.66 5.91 11.11
C TYR A 38 -30.04 5.92 12.60
N ARG A 39 -29.74 7.01 13.31
CA ARG A 39 -30.05 7.20 14.75
C ARG A 39 -31.51 6.88 15.10
N GLY A 40 -32.46 7.15 14.19
CA GLY A 40 -33.88 6.85 14.35
C GLY A 40 -34.26 5.37 14.26
N ALA A 41 -33.34 4.49 13.84
CA ALA A 41 -33.50 3.04 13.95
C ALA A 41 -33.41 2.56 15.41
N PHE A 42 -32.83 3.37 16.29
CA PHE A 42 -32.78 3.10 17.73
C PHE A 42 -34.00 3.72 18.41
N SER A 43 -34.59 2.97 19.35
CA SER A 43 -35.63 3.53 20.22
C SER A 43 -35.06 4.64 21.11
N PHE A 44 -35.92 5.54 21.61
CA PHE A 44 -35.50 6.65 22.49
C PHE A 44 -34.74 6.18 23.75
N ALA A 45 -34.96 4.94 24.19
CA ALA A 45 -34.31 4.34 25.35
C ALA A 45 -32.91 3.76 25.05
N ALA A 46 -32.48 3.79 23.78
CA ALA A 46 -31.21 3.22 23.31
C ALA A 46 -30.37 4.23 22.51
N LEU A 47 -30.55 5.54 22.78
CA LEU A 47 -29.81 6.60 22.08
C LEU A 47 -28.31 6.59 22.39
N ASP A 48 -27.94 6.17 23.59
CA ASP A 48 -26.55 5.93 24.02
C ASP A 48 -25.88 4.81 23.22
N VAL A 49 -26.63 3.75 22.90
CA VAL A 49 -26.20 2.66 22.03
C VAL A 49 -26.00 3.16 20.60
N ALA A 50 -26.88 4.03 20.11
CA ALA A 50 -26.73 4.65 18.79
C ALA A 50 -25.44 5.49 18.68
N ASP A 51 -25.17 6.31 19.68
CA ASP A 51 -23.96 7.15 19.73
C ASP A 51 -22.69 6.28 19.83
N SER A 52 -22.73 5.21 20.64
CA SER A 52 -21.62 4.25 20.78
C SER A 52 -21.35 3.49 19.48
N TYR A 53 -22.41 3.08 18.78
CA TYR A 53 -22.29 2.41 17.48
C TYR A 53 -21.64 3.33 16.45
N GLU A 54 -22.09 4.58 16.33
CA GLU A 54 -21.52 5.52 15.37
C GLU A 54 -20.05 5.82 15.66
N GLN A 55 -19.67 5.93 16.95
CA GLN A 55 -18.28 6.10 17.34
C GLN A 55 -17.41 4.91 16.90
N ILE A 56 -17.87 3.68 17.12
CA ILE A 56 -17.15 2.47 16.70
C ILE A 56 -17.07 2.41 15.18
N ARG A 57 -18.18 2.67 14.47
CA ARG A 57 -18.23 2.71 13.01
C ARG A 57 -17.22 3.70 12.46
N ALA A 58 -17.20 4.94 12.96
CA ALA A 58 -16.24 5.97 12.55
C ALA A 58 -14.79 5.54 12.80
N GLN A 59 -14.51 4.92 13.95
CA GLN A 59 -13.17 4.42 14.28
C GLN A 59 -12.73 3.30 13.33
N VAL A 60 -13.59 2.34 13.03
CA VAL A 60 -13.30 1.25 12.09
C VAL A 60 -13.04 1.80 10.69
N MET A 61 -13.88 2.74 10.21
CA MET A 61 -13.70 3.38 8.89
C MET A 61 -12.34 4.10 8.80
N THR A 62 -11.93 4.76 9.87
CA THR A 62 -10.63 5.44 9.95
C THR A 62 -9.47 4.44 9.91
N LEU A 63 -9.57 3.32 10.63
CA LEU A 63 -8.53 2.28 10.64
C LEU A 63 -8.37 1.61 9.26
N LEU A 64 -9.48 1.37 8.56
CA LEU A 64 -9.44 0.79 7.23
C LEU A 64 -8.81 1.75 6.21
N GLU A 65 -9.19 3.03 6.26
CA GLU A 65 -8.57 4.07 5.43
C GLU A 65 -7.06 4.16 5.66
N GLN A 66 -6.63 4.24 6.92
CA GLN A 66 -5.21 4.29 7.29
C GLN A 66 -4.48 3.02 6.87
N GLY A 67 -5.10 1.85 7.05
CA GLY A 67 -4.56 0.56 6.64
C GLY A 67 -4.31 0.48 5.13
N ALA A 68 -5.30 0.85 4.32
CA ALA A 68 -5.19 0.86 2.86
C ALA A 68 -4.13 1.87 2.37
N ALA A 69 -4.01 3.02 3.03
CA ALA A 69 -2.97 4.01 2.71
C ALA A 69 -1.57 3.48 3.06
N ALA A 70 -1.41 2.86 4.24
CA ALA A 70 -0.13 2.32 4.69
C ALA A 70 0.37 1.17 3.81
N THR A 71 -0.53 0.29 3.36
CA THR A 71 -0.18 -0.80 2.43
C THR A 71 0.31 -0.27 1.08
N ARG A 72 -0.35 0.77 0.54
CA ARG A 72 0.08 1.41 -0.71
C ARG A 72 1.44 2.09 -0.56
N ALA A 73 1.67 2.77 0.57
CA ALA A 73 2.97 3.35 0.87
C ALA A 73 4.08 2.28 0.97
N GLY A 74 3.77 1.10 1.49
CA GLY A 74 4.68 -0.05 1.50
C GLY A 74 5.03 -0.53 0.09
N ALA A 75 4.03 -0.66 -0.80
CA ALA A 75 4.26 -1.01 -2.19
C ALA A 75 5.15 0.03 -2.92
N ASP A 76 4.89 1.32 -2.69
CA ASP A 76 5.67 2.41 -3.28
C ASP A 76 7.12 2.42 -2.78
N ALA A 77 7.35 2.13 -1.50
CA ALA A 77 8.70 2.00 -0.96
C ALA A 77 9.50 0.87 -1.64
N LEU A 78 8.87 -0.29 -1.89
CA LEU A 78 9.52 -1.41 -2.59
C LEU A 78 9.85 -1.07 -4.05
N ARG A 79 8.95 -0.35 -4.73
CA ARG A 79 9.19 0.17 -6.09
C ARG A 79 10.33 1.18 -6.11
N ALA A 80 10.41 2.06 -5.12
CA ALA A 80 11.50 3.03 -5.00
C ALA A 80 12.85 2.33 -4.82
N VAL A 81 12.93 1.33 -3.95
CA VAL A 81 14.14 0.51 -3.76
C VAL A 81 14.56 -0.16 -5.07
N ARG A 82 13.61 -0.72 -5.82
CA ARG A 82 13.90 -1.30 -7.14
C ARG A 82 14.45 -0.24 -8.11
N ALA A 83 13.81 0.92 -8.21
CA ALA A 83 14.23 1.99 -9.12
C ALA A 83 15.63 2.55 -8.76
N ASP A 84 15.97 2.57 -7.48
CA ASP A 84 17.31 2.94 -7.02
C ASP A 84 18.34 1.91 -7.46
N PHE A 85 18.05 0.62 -7.32
CA PHE A 85 18.97 -0.41 -7.80
C PHE A 85 19.17 -0.38 -9.32
N GLU A 86 18.11 -0.19 -10.12
CA GLU A 86 18.20 -0.07 -11.58
C GLU A 86 19.13 1.12 -11.96
N ARG A 87 18.97 2.26 -11.28
CA ARG A 87 19.81 3.45 -11.50
C ARG A 87 21.28 3.19 -11.20
N TYR A 88 21.58 2.54 -10.07
CA TYR A 88 22.96 2.25 -9.69
C TYR A 88 23.61 1.16 -10.54
N GLU A 89 22.86 0.19 -11.07
CA GLU A 89 23.37 -0.74 -12.08
C GLU A 89 23.77 0.01 -13.36
N ASP A 90 22.89 0.87 -13.87
CA ASP A 90 23.17 1.67 -15.08
C ASP A 90 24.40 2.59 -14.89
N GLU A 91 24.52 3.25 -13.73
CA GLU A 91 25.68 4.08 -13.40
C GLU A 91 26.98 3.26 -13.31
N THR A 92 26.93 2.08 -12.68
CA THR A 92 28.09 1.19 -12.55
C THR A 92 28.51 0.64 -13.92
N GLN A 93 27.56 0.30 -14.77
CA GLN A 93 27.81 -0.21 -16.11
C GLN A 93 28.34 0.89 -17.03
N SER A 94 27.79 2.10 -16.97
CA SER A 94 28.27 3.26 -17.74
C SER A 94 29.68 3.70 -17.31
N GLY A 95 29.98 3.70 -16.01
CA GLY A 95 31.31 4.06 -15.49
C GLY A 95 32.40 3.04 -15.87
N LEU A 96 32.06 1.75 -15.94
CA LEU A 96 32.97 0.72 -16.44
C LEU A 96 33.21 0.85 -17.95
N TYR A 97 32.19 1.20 -18.72
CA TYR A 97 32.34 1.45 -20.17
C TYR A 97 33.28 2.64 -20.45
N ASP A 98 33.20 3.72 -19.68
CA ASP A 98 34.09 4.88 -19.81
C ASP A 98 35.57 4.54 -19.48
N ILE A 99 35.80 3.66 -18.50
CA ILE A 99 37.16 3.22 -18.13
C ILE A 99 37.75 2.25 -19.18
N TRP A 100 36.89 1.49 -19.87
CA TRP A 100 37.31 0.45 -20.84
C TRP A 100 37.34 0.91 -22.31
N GLN A 101 36.97 2.15 -22.63
CA GLN A 101 37.21 2.66 -23.97
C GLN A 101 38.72 2.84 -24.21
N PRO A 102 39.31 2.22 -25.25
CA PRO A 102 40.69 2.47 -25.58
C PRO A 102 40.81 3.93 -26.01
N VAL A 103 41.70 4.68 -25.35
CA VAL A 103 42.10 6.02 -25.80
C VAL A 103 42.57 5.94 -27.25
N SER A 104 41.82 6.59 -28.14
CA SER A 104 42.23 6.83 -29.54
C SER A 104 43.26 7.93 -29.61
#